data_AF-A0A7J9XI47-F1
#
_entry.id   AF-A0A7J9XI47-F1
#
_cell.length_a   1.000
_cell.length_b   1.000
_cell.length_c   1.000
_cell.angle_alpha   90.00
_cell.angle_beta   90.00
_cell.angle_gamma   90.00
#
_symmetry.space_group_name_H-M   'P 1'
#
loop_
_entity.id
_entity.type
_entity.pdbx_description
1 polymer ?
#
loop_
_entity_poly.entity_id
_entity_poly.type
_entity_poly.pdbx_seq_one_letter_code
_entity_poly.pdbx_strand_id
1 'polypeptide(L)'
;HARIYQAAGAPRLQSIIAGVQDAAMLYVAHSLAVAPDRIKDGNKEHHQLLTALRNHDADTAERVLANHLDTTLSTVLDAGVVSPKTTT
;
A
#
# COMPACT_ATOMS: atom_id res chain seq x y z
N HIS A 1 -6.97 4.03 -1.66
CA HIS A 1 -7.90 2.90 -1.91
C HIS A 1 -9.35 3.12 -1.47
N ALA A 2 -9.66 4.08 -0.58
CA ALA A 2 -11.00 4.31 -0.02
C ALA A 2 -12.20 4.24 -1.01
N ARG A 3 -12.07 4.80 -2.22
CA ARG A 3 -13.13 4.75 -3.26
C ARG A 3 -13.48 3.32 -3.69
N ILE A 4 -12.48 2.43 -3.74
CA ILE A 4 -12.68 1.01 -4.09
C ILE A 4 -13.50 0.33 -2.99
N TYR A 5 -13.16 0.56 -1.72
CA TYR A 5 -13.88 -0.05 -0.60
C TYR A 5 -15.29 0.50 -0.43
N GLN A 6 -15.51 1.80 -0.72
CA GLN A 6 -16.86 2.38 -0.75
C GLN A 6 -17.75 1.68 -1.79
N ALA A 7 -17.20 1.31 -2.95
CA ALA A 7 -17.94 0.62 -4.00
C ALA A 7 -18.36 -0.81 -3.62
N ALA A 8 -17.74 -1.42 -2.60
CA ALA A 8 -18.09 -2.78 -2.16
C ALA A 8 -19.44 -2.86 -1.41
N GLY A 9 -20.05 -1.73 -1.05
CA GLY A 9 -21.39 -1.72 -0.44
C GLY A 9 -21.46 -2.35 0.97
N ALA A 10 -20.33 -2.44 1.67
CA ALA A 10 -20.22 -3.05 3.00
C ALA A 10 -19.76 -2.03 4.06
N PRO A 11 -20.67 -1.17 4.60
CA PRO A 11 -20.29 -0.02 5.44
C PRO A 11 -19.49 -0.38 6.69
N ARG A 12 -19.83 -1.50 7.34
CA ARG A 12 -19.10 -1.97 8.53
C ARG A 12 -17.66 -2.37 8.20
N LEU A 13 -17.46 -3.10 7.11
CA LEU A 13 -16.13 -3.50 6.66
C LEU A 13 -15.32 -2.28 6.21
N GLN A 14 -15.94 -1.36 5.48
CA GLN A 14 -15.32 -0.09 5.09
C GLN A 14 -14.80 0.69 6.31
N SER A 15 -15.59 0.78 7.39
CA SER A 15 -15.17 1.48 8.60
C SER A 15 -13.96 0.83 9.27
N ILE A 16 -13.90 -0.51 9.31
CA ILE A 16 -12.77 -1.25 9.86
C ILE A 16 -11.51 -0.97 9.02
N ILE A 17 -11.65 -1.09 7.69
CA ILE A 17 -10.53 -0.84 6.77
C ILE A 17 -10.04 0.59 6.89
N ALA A 18 -10.94 1.59 6.96
CA ALA A 18 -10.57 3.00 7.10
C ALA A 18 -9.68 3.23 8.32
N GLY A 19 -10.03 2.68 9.49
CA GLY A 19 -9.20 2.79 10.69
C GLY A 19 -7.81 2.19 10.52
N VAL A 20 -7.70 1.06 9.81
CA VAL A 20 -6.40 0.46 9.49
C VAL A 20 -5.60 1.33 8.52
N GLN A 21 -6.25 1.90 7.50
CA GLN A 21 -5.58 2.78 6.54
C GLN A 21 -5.02 4.04 7.22
N ASP A 22 -5.81 4.65 8.11
CA ASP A 22 -5.41 5.85 8.85
C ASP A 22 -4.18 5.56 9.73
N ALA A 23 -4.19 4.43 10.43
CA ALA A 23 -3.03 3.98 11.22
C ALA A 23 -1.79 3.70 10.34
N ALA A 24 -1.98 3.29 9.09
CA ALA A 24 -0.91 2.98 8.15
C ALA A 24 -0.27 4.21 7.48
N MET A 25 -0.89 5.40 7.55
CA MET A 25 -0.44 6.59 6.83
C MET A 25 0.99 7.04 7.17
N LEU A 26 1.39 6.90 8.44
CA LEU A 26 2.76 7.24 8.85
C LEU A 26 3.80 6.34 8.18
N TYR A 27 3.51 5.05 8.01
CA TYR A 27 4.40 4.11 7.35
C TYR A 27 4.46 4.34 5.84
N VAL A 28 3.35 4.71 5.22
CA VAL A 28 3.34 5.14 3.81
C VAL A 28 4.23 6.36 3.64
N ALA A 29 4.05 7.41 4.45
CA ALA A 29 4.89 8.61 4.38
C ALA A 29 6.38 8.29 4.58
N HIS A 30 6.70 7.42 5.55
CA HIS A 30 8.07 6.96 5.78
C HIS A 30 8.63 6.20 4.57
N SER A 31 7.87 5.28 3.97
CA SER A 31 8.28 4.53 2.78
C SER A 31 8.65 5.43 1.61
N LEU A 32 7.91 6.53 1.41
CA LEU A 32 8.20 7.50 0.35
C LEU A 32 9.42 8.35 0.66
N ALA A 33 9.70 8.62 1.94
CA ALA A 33 10.88 9.38 2.35
C ALA A 33 12.17 8.56 2.16
N VAL A 34 12.14 7.26 2.46
CA VAL A 34 13.32 6.38 2.37
C VAL A 34 13.53 5.79 0.98
N ALA A 35 12.47 5.66 0.18
CA ALA A 35 12.53 5.19 -1.20
C ALA A 35 11.70 6.11 -2.12
N PRO A 36 12.26 7.23 -2.63
CA PRO A 36 11.53 8.18 -3.47
C PRO A 36 10.92 7.56 -4.74
N ASP A 37 11.58 6.56 -5.33
CA ASP A 37 11.09 5.83 -6.51
C ASP A 37 9.79 5.05 -6.22
N ARG A 38 9.47 4.80 -4.95
CA ARG A 38 8.23 4.11 -4.52
C ARG A 38 6.97 4.80 -5.05
N ILE A 39 6.99 6.12 -5.26
CA ILE A 39 5.86 6.85 -5.86
C ILE A 39 5.56 6.33 -7.26
N LYS A 40 6.59 6.14 -8.08
CA LYS A 40 6.45 5.67 -9.46
C LYS A 40 5.92 4.24 -9.50
N ASP A 41 6.48 3.37 -8.66
CA ASP A 41 6.06 1.97 -8.59
C ASP A 41 4.65 1.82 -8.01
N GLY A 42 4.32 2.61 -6.98
CA GLY A 42 2.99 2.65 -6.40
C GLY A 42 1.93 3.10 -7.41
N ASN A 43 2.25 4.09 -8.26
CA ASN A 43 1.36 4.50 -9.34
C ASN A 43 1.18 3.39 -10.40
N LYS A 44 2.24 2.66 -10.75
CA LYS A 44 2.16 1.51 -11.65
C LYS A 44 1.25 0.42 -11.07
N GLU A 45 1.42 0.08 -9.80
CA GLU A 45 0.58 -0.89 -9.08
C GLU A 45 -0.88 -0.44 -9.02
N HIS A 46 -1.14 0.85 -8.76
CA HIS A 46 -2.49 1.41 -8.82
C HIS A 46 -3.12 1.28 -10.21
N HIS A 47 -2.37 1.50 -11.28
CA HIS A 47 -2.86 1.29 -12.64
C HIS A 47 -3.20 -0.18 -12.93
N GLN A 48 -2.40 -1.11 -12.42
CA GLN A 48 -2.68 -2.55 -12.54
C GLN A 48 -3.96 -2.92 -11.78
N LEU A 49 -4.13 -2.43 -10.55
CA LEU A 49 -5.33 -2.65 -9.75
C LEU A 49 -6.59 -2.11 -10.45
N LEU A 50 -6.54 -0.88 -10.95
CA LEU A 50 -7.67 -0.29 -11.67
C LEU A 50 -7.99 -1.04 -12.97
N THR A 51 -6.99 -1.55 -13.68
CA THR A 51 -7.19 -2.39 -14.87
C THR A 51 -7.88 -3.71 -14.51
N ALA A 52 -7.43 -4.39 -13.45
CA ALA A 52 -8.05 -5.63 -12.99
C ALA A 52 -9.51 -5.41 -12.58
N LEU A 53 -9.79 -4.35 -11.81
CA LEU A 53 -11.15 -3.98 -11.41
C LEU A 53 -12.06 -3.67 -12.62
N ARG A 54 -11.55 -2.98 -13.65
CA ARG A 54 -12.29 -2.71 -14.89
C ARG A 54 -12.63 -3.97 -15.66
N ASN A 55 -11.76 -4.97 -15.61
CA ASN A 55 -11.97 -6.26 -16.26
C ASN A 55 -12.77 -7.25 -15.39
N HIS A 56 -13.27 -6.81 -14.23
CA HIS A 56 -13.93 -7.66 -13.24
C HIS A 56 -13.07 -8.86 -12.78
N ASP A 57 -11.74 -8.71 -12.83
CA ASP A 57 -10.77 -9.72 -12.41
C ASP A 57 -10.41 -9.52 -10.93
N ALA A 58 -11.20 -10.14 -10.05
CA ALA A 58 -11.05 -10.03 -8.61
C ALA A 58 -9.72 -10.62 -8.12
N ASP A 59 -9.30 -11.77 -8.65
CA ASP A 59 -8.09 -12.48 -8.22
C ASP A 59 -6.83 -11.67 -8.52
N THR A 60 -6.77 -11.04 -9.69
CA THR A 60 -5.66 -10.13 -10.02
C THR A 60 -5.72 -8.85 -9.18
N ALA A 61 -6.91 -8.30 -8.93
CA ALA A 61 -7.05 -7.12 -8.09
C ALA A 61 -6.57 -7.39 -6.65
N GLU A 62 -6.96 -8.52 -6.06
CA GLU A 62 -6.51 -8.96 -4.74
C GLU A 62 -4.98 -9.11 -4.70
N ARG A 63 -4.41 -9.88 -5.63
CA ARG A 63 -2.97 -10.13 -5.69
C ARG A 63 -2.16 -8.84 -5.84
N VAL A 64 -2.59 -7.93 -6.71
CA VAL A 64 -1.92 -6.63 -6.91
C VAL A 64 -2.00 -5.78 -5.64
N LEU A 65 -3.15 -5.74 -4.97
CA LEU A 65 -3.30 -4.99 -3.73
C LEU A 65 -2.45 -5.57 -2.60
N ALA A 66 -2.44 -6.90 -2.43
CA ALA A 66 -1.60 -7.57 -1.43
C ALA A 66 -0.12 -7.24 -1.66
N ASN A 67 0.37 -7.42 -2.89
CA ASN A 67 1.76 -7.11 -3.24
C ASN A 67 2.11 -5.62 -3.01
N HIS A 68 1.18 -4.71 -3.32
CA HIS A 68 1.36 -3.27 -3.09
C HIS A 68 1.52 -2.93 -1.60
N LEU A 69 0.72 -3.58 -0.73
CA LEU A 69 0.81 -3.42 0.71
C LEU A 69 2.11 -4.03 1.27
N ASP A 70 2.45 -5.25 0.86
CA ASP A 70 3.68 -5.93 1.29
C ASP A 70 4.93 -5.17 0.88
N THR A 71 4.99 -4.67 -0.36
CA THR A 71 6.12 -3.85 -0.83
C THR A 71 6.31 -2.60 0.03
N THR A 72 5.20 -1.97 0.44
CA THR A 72 5.23 -0.80 1.32
C THR A 72 5.77 -1.18 2.70
N LEU A 73 5.34 -2.30 3.27
CA LEU A 73 5.82 -2.81 4.54
C LEU A 73 7.32 -3.17 4.48
N SER A 74 7.74 -3.93 3.47
CA SER A 74 9.14 -4.32 3.28
C SER A 74 10.04 -3.09 3.14
N THR A 75 9.62 -2.07 2.38
CA THR A 75 10.38 -0.82 2.24
C THR A 75 10.63 -0.15 3.60
N VAL A 76 9.63 -0.15 4.48
CA VAL A 76 9.75 0.43 5.83
C VAL A 76 10.64 -0.44 6.72
N LEU A 77 10.49 -1.75 6.67
CA LEU A 77 11.28 -2.68 7.49
C LEU A 77 12.76 -2.67 7.08
N ASP A 78 13.05 -2.69 5.78
CA ASP A 78 14.42 -2.69 5.26
C ASP A 78 15.16 -1.40 5.61
N ALA A 79 14.46 -0.26 5.62
CA ALA A 79 15.01 1.00 6.11
C ALA A 79 15.34 0.97 7.61
N GLY A 80 14.61 0.19 8.41
CA GLY A 80 14.86 -0.03 9.83
C GLY A 80 15.99 -1.01 10.14
N VAL A 81 16.37 -1.88 9.20
CA VAL A 81 17.47 -2.86 9.35
C VAL A 81 18.85 -2.23 9.10
N VAL A 82 18.93 -1.05 8.47
CA VAL A 82 20.21 -0.35 8.22
C VAL A 82 20.42 0.83 9.17
N SER A 83 20.97 0.54 10.36
CA SER A 83 22.08 1.32 10.99
C SER A 83 22.47 0.74 12.36
N PRO A 84 23.74 0.34 12.53
CA PRO A 84 24.58 0.94 13.55
C PRO A 84 25.49 1.94 12.86
N LYS A 85 25.26 3.24 13.09
CA LYS A 85 26.34 4.22 12.90
C LYS A 85 27.42 3.85 13.91
N THR A 86 28.48 3.20 13.45
CA THR A 86 29.75 3.14 14.19
C THR A 86 30.27 4.57 14.29
N THR A 87 30.12 5.16 15.46
CA THR A 87 30.83 6.36 15.88
C THR A 87 32.29 5.97 16.07
N THR A 88 33.19 6.53 15.26
CA THR A 88 34.63 6.64 15.55
C THR A 88 34.98 8.10 15.71
#